data_AF-A0A2Z5KDQ3-F1
#
_entry.id   AF-A0A2Z5KDQ3-F1
#
_cell.length_a   1.000
_cell.length_b   1.000
_cell.length_c   1.000
_cell.angle_alpha   90.00
_cell.angle_beta   90.00
_cell.angle_gamma   90.00
#
_symmetry.space_group_name_H-M   'P 1'
#
loop_
_entity.id
_entity.type
_entity.pdbx_description
1 polymer ?
#
loop_
_entity_poly.entity_id
_entity_poly.type
_entity_poly.pdbx_seq_one_letter_code
_entity_poly.pdbx_strand_id
1 'polypeptide(L)'
;MSVVRCPTARIATVPQGLFTNPREGAGEVQTPVLGSAARRTDCGWWEHVWFRHAKAGELCERVNTLHLVSGADIVEQIPTYRGEGHAFL
;
A
#
# COMPACT_ATOMS: atom_id res chain seq x y z
N MET A 1 -25.17 2.17 10.79
CA MET A 1 -24.00 2.60 11.60
C MET A 1 -22.85 2.81 10.62
N SER A 2 -22.69 4.05 10.16
CA SER A 2 -21.86 4.39 9.00
C SER A 2 -20.38 4.38 9.37
N VAL A 3 -19.63 3.40 8.87
CA VAL A 3 -18.17 3.49 8.81
C VAL A 3 -17.84 4.28 7.55
N VAL A 4 -17.68 5.60 7.70
CA VAL A 4 -16.96 6.42 6.73
C VAL A 4 -15.74 6.96 7.44
N ARG A 5 -14.61 6.25 7.28
CA ARG A 5 -13.28 6.84 7.39
C ARG A 5 -12.43 6.34 6.23
N CYS A 6 -12.42 7.13 5.16
CA CYS A 6 -11.40 7.09 4.12
C CYS A 6 -10.82 8.50 4.05
N PRO A 7 -9.49 8.65 4.11
CA PRO A 7 -8.88 9.35 2.99
C PRO A 7 -7.56 8.76 2.44
N THR A 8 -6.95 7.73 3.04
CA THR A 8 -5.69 7.12 2.54
C THR A 8 -5.30 5.79 3.23
N ALA A 9 -6.25 5.00 3.73
CA ALA A 9 -5.92 3.80 4.51
C ALA A 9 -5.18 2.76 3.65
N ARG A 10 -3.86 2.66 3.85
CA ARG A 10 -3.02 1.57 3.37
C ARG A 10 -2.97 0.51 4.44
N ILE A 11 -3.51 -0.66 4.16
CA ILE A 11 -3.61 -1.77 5.12
C ILE A 11 -2.36 -2.63 4.98
N ALA A 12 -1.47 -2.60 5.96
CA ALA A 12 -0.34 -3.52 6.02
C ALA A 12 -0.90 -4.96 6.06
N THR A 13 -0.65 -5.73 5.00
CA THR A 13 -1.28 -7.04 4.79
C THR A 13 -0.26 -8.17 4.93
N VAL A 14 0.97 -7.91 4.51
CA VAL A 14 2.08 -8.87 4.59
C VAL A 14 3.32 -8.14 5.12
N PRO A 15 4.03 -8.71 6.11
CA PRO A 15 3.66 -9.88 6.90
C PRO A 15 2.38 -9.67 7.74
N GLN A 16 1.69 -10.77 8.05
CA GLN A 16 0.46 -10.72 8.86
C GLN A 16 0.75 -10.22 10.28
N GLY A 17 -0.26 -9.62 10.91
CA GLY A 17 -0.15 -9.08 12.27
C GLY A 17 0.45 -7.67 12.35
N LEU A 18 0.74 -7.05 11.20
CA LEU A 18 1.05 -5.63 11.11
C LEU A 18 -0.21 -4.76 11.08
N PHE A 19 -0.15 -3.61 11.73
CA PHE A 19 -1.15 -2.56 11.65
C PHE A 19 -0.50 -1.19 11.74
N THR A 20 -1.12 -0.17 11.15
CA THR A 20 -0.61 1.21 11.19
C THR A 20 -0.91 1.87 12.53
N ASN A 21 -0.03 2.76 12.99
CA ASN A 21 -0.31 3.58 14.16
C ASN A 21 -1.56 4.45 13.91
N PRO A 22 -2.61 4.40 14.75
CA PRO A 22 -3.83 5.18 14.53
C PRO A 22 -3.64 6.70 14.72
N ARG A 23 -2.50 7.15 15.26
CA ARG A 23 -2.18 8.57 15.47
C ARG A 23 -1.30 9.18 14.38
N GLU A 24 -0.79 8.37 13.46
CA GLU A 24 0.16 8.79 12.42
C GLU A 24 -0.32 8.30 11.06
N GLY A 25 0.03 9.01 9.99
CA GLY A 25 -0.37 8.71 8.62
C GLY A 25 0.55 7.69 7.94
N ALA A 26 0.00 6.94 6.98
CA ALA A 26 0.82 6.20 6.03
C ALA A 26 1.50 7.17 5.06
N GLY A 27 2.80 6.98 4.82
CA GLY A 27 3.58 7.84 3.90
C GLY A 27 4.11 9.15 4.50
N GLU A 28 4.19 9.26 5.84
CA GLU A 28 5.05 10.26 6.48
C GLU A 28 6.54 9.99 6.21
N VAL A 29 7.47 10.73 6.86
CA VAL A 29 8.93 10.50 6.74
C VAL A 29 9.28 9.01 6.88
N GLN A 30 8.53 8.31 7.72
CA GLN A 30 8.46 6.85 7.77
C GLN A 30 6.99 6.44 7.90
N THR A 31 6.60 5.32 7.29
CA THR A 31 5.29 4.73 7.55
C THR A 31 5.35 3.87 8.82
N PRO A 32 4.67 4.27 9.91
CA PRO A 32 4.74 3.55 11.18
C PRO A 32 3.88 2.29 11.13
N VAL A 33 4.54 1.13 11.12
CA VAL A 33 3.91 -0.19 11.26
C VAL A 33 4.22 -0.78 12.63
N LEU A 34 3.19 -1.27 13.30
CA LEU A 34 3.23 -1.87 14.63
C LEU A 34 2.75 -3.33 14.52
N GLY A 35 3.15 -4.18 15.46
CA GLY A 35 2.70 -5.57 15.50
C GLY A 35 3.77 -6.54 15.99
N SER A 36 3.38 -7.79 16.20
CA SER A 36 4.32 -8.87 16.56
C SER A 36 5.36 -9.09 15.45
N ALA A 37 4.94 -9.02 14.19
CA ALA A 37 5.83 -9.08 13.04
C ALA A 37 6.84 -7.92 13.01
N ALA A 38 6.45 -6.71 13.44
CA ALA A 38 7.36 -5.57 13.53
C ALA A 38 8.39 -5.69 14.67
N ARG A 39 8.13 -6.55 15.66
CA ARG A 39 9.02 -6.79 16.81
C ARG A 39 10.06 -7.88 16.54
N ARG A 40 9.98 -8.59 15.42
CA ARG A 40 11.01 -9.57 15.04
C ARG A 40 12.33 -8.82 14.83
N THR A 41 13.33 -9.17 15.65
CA THR A 41 14.72 -8.68 15.56
C THR A 41 15.39 -9.02 14.22
N ASP A 42 14.78 -9.94 13.50
CA ASP A 42 15.17 -10.55 12.25
C ASP A 42 14.23 -10.14 11.10
N CYS A 43 13.50 -9.02 11.24
CA CYS A 43 13.10 -8.23 10.07
C CYS A 43 14.37 -7.87 9.32
N GLY A 44 14.83 -8.78 8.46
CA GLY A 44 16.03 -8.60 7.67
C GLY A 44 15.86 -7.31 6.89
N TRP A 45 16.96 -6.60 6.66
CA TRP A 45 17.00 -5.36 5.86
C TRP A 45 16.36 -5.48 4.46
N TRP A 46 15.98 -6.69 4.05
CA TRP A 46 15.42 -7.08 2.76
C TRP A 46 13.97 -7.58 2.82
N GLU A 47 13.30 -7.59 3.98
CA GLU A 47 11.89 -8.00 4.07
C GLU A 47 10.96 -6.87 3.59
N HIS A 48 10.17 -7.16 2.56
CA HIS A 48 9.19 -6.22 2.02
C HIS A 48 7.90 -6.22 2.83
N VAL A 49 7.39 -5.02 3.15
CA VAL A 49 6.05 -4.83 3.73
C VAL A 49 5.08 -4.43 2.62
N TRP A 50 4.05 -5.25 2.42
CA TRP A 50 3.04 -5.02 1.40
C TRP A 50 1.79 -4.40 1.98
N PHE A 51 1.34 -3.33 1.32
CA PHE A 51 0.13 -2.62 1.69
C PHE A 51 -0.97 -2.87 0.66
N ARG A 52 -2.17 -3.18 1.16
CA ARG A 52 -3.38 -3.18 0.34
C ARG A 52 -4.03 -1.81 0.41
N HIS A 53 -4.37 -1.26 -0.75
CA HIS A 53 -5.14 -0.03 -0.87
C HIS A 53 -6.57 -0.26 -0.39
N ALA A 54 -7.14 0.68 0.38
CA ALA A 54 -8.55 0.62 0.75
C ALA A 54 -9.49 0.78 -0.46
N LYS A 55 -9.07 1.55 -1.47
CA LYS A 55 -9.83 1.77 -2.71
C LYS A 55 -8.92 1.64 -3.93
N ALA A 56 -9.30 0.75 -4.85
CA ALA A 56 -8.49 0.46 -6.04
C ALA A 56 -8.27 1.70 -6.93
N GLY A 57 -9.25 2.61 -7.00
CA GLY A 57 -9.19 3.81 -7.83
C GLY A 57 -8.14 4.83 -7.38
N GLU A 58 -7.93 5.04 -6.08
CA GLU A 58 -7.09 6.14 -5.56
C GLU A 58 -5.59 6.03 -5.92
N LEU A 59 -5.09 4.80 -6.10
CA LEU A 59 -3.68 4.59 -6.46
C LEU A 59 -3.44 5.02 -7.91
N CYS A 60 -4.36 4.66 -8.81
CA CYS A 60 -4.29 4.95 -10.23
C CYS A 60 -4.30 6.46 -10.54
N GLU A 61 -4.67 7.28 -9.56
CA GLU A 61 -4.67 8.75 -9.55
C GLU A 61 -3.27 9.33 -9.33
N ARG A 62 -2.36 8.53 -8.76
CA ARG A 62 -1.05 8.94 -8.25
C ARG A 62 0.13 8.26 -8.94
N VAL A 63 -0.10 7.14 -9.63
CA VAL A 63 0.92 6.40 -10.38
C VAL A 63 0.50 6.27 -11.83
N ASN A 64 1.46 6.16 -12.75
CA ASN A 64 1.20 6.07 -14.19
C ASN A 64 1.06 4.62 -14.69
N THR A 65 1.62 3.65 -13.97
CA THR A 65 1.74 2.26 -14.42
C THR A 65 1.50 1.31 -13.25
N LEU A 66 0.76 0.24 -13.50
CA LEU A 66 0.62 -0.90 -12.61
C LEU A 66 1.46 -2.06 -13.15
N HIS A 67 2.25 -2.68 -12.27
CA HIS A 67 2.97 -3.92 -12.58
C HIS A 67 2.14 -5.12 -12.12
N LEU A 68 1.83 -6.04 -13.04
CA LEU A 68 1.21 -7.31 -12.70
C LEU A 68 2.31 -8.30 -12.34
N VAL A 69 2.20 -8.90 -11.17
CA VAL A 69 3.21 -9.82 -10.63
C VAL A 69 2.61 -11.20 -10.46
N SER A 70 3.33 -12.22 -10.93
CA SER A 70 3.04 -13.64 -10.68
C SER A 70 4.27 -14.29 -10.07
N GLY A 71 4.15 -14.74 -8.81
CA GLY A 71 5.31 -15.21 -8.06
C GLY A 71 6.35 -14.11 -7.87
N ALA A 72 7.54 -14.28 -8.46
CA ALA A 72 8.63 -13.31 -8.41
C ALA A 72 8.75 -12.46 -9.69
N ASP A 73 7.94 -12.74 -10.72
CA ASP A 73 8.09 -12.16 -12.04
C ASP A 73 7.04 -11.09 -12.33
N ILE A 74 7.46 -10.00 -12.97
CA ILE A 74 6.56 -9.01 -13.56
C ILE A 74 6.10 -9.59 -14.90
N VAL A 75 4.82 -9.94 -14.99
CA VAL A 75 4.25 -10.56 -16.19
C VAL A 75 3.70 -9.52 -17.16
N GLU A 76 3.32 -8.33 -16.68
CA GLU A 76 2.76 -7.27 -17.51
C GLU A 76 2.91 -5.89 -16.85
N GLN A 77 2.87 -4.84 -17.67
CA GLN A 77 2.77 -3.45 -17.22
C GLN A 77 1.57 -2.79 -17.92
N ILE A 78 0.63 -2.29 -17.13
CA ILE A 78 -0.60 -1.69 -17.67
C ILE A 78 -0.64 -0.21 -17.25
N PRO A 79 -0.96 0.73 -18.16
CA PRO A 79 -1.11 2.12 -17.78
C PRO A 79 -2.32 2.31 -16.86
N THR A 80 -2.22 3.26 -15.94
CA THR A 80 -3.38 3.76 -15.20
C THR A 80 -4.08 4.83 -16.03
N TYR A 81 -5.27 5.26 -15.63
CA TYR A 81 -5.91 6.41 -16.27
C TYR A 81 -5.03 7.67 -16.22
N ARG A 82 -4.23 7.88 -15.16
CA ARG A 82 -3.23 8.96 -15.12
C ARG A 82 -2.12 8.74 -16.13
N GLY A 83 -1.64 7.51 -16.28
CA GLY A 83 -0.67 7.13 -17.32
C GLY A 83 -1.19 7.34 -18.74
N GLU A 84 -2.50 7.23 -18.93
CA GLU A 84 -3.21 7.57 -20.17
C GLU A 84 -3.49 9.07 -20.33
N GLY A 85 -3.09 9.91 -19.36
CA GLY A 85 -3.27 11.37 -19.40
C GLY A 85 -4.62 11.85 -18.88
N HIS A 86 -5.42 10.99 -18.26
CA HIS A 86 -6.70 11.36 -17.66
C HIS A 86 -6.55 11.78 -16.18
N ALA A 87 -7.25 12.85 -15.80
CA ALA A 87 -7.40 13.30 -14.42
C ALA A 87 -8.90 13.47 -14.13
N PHE A 88 -9.46 12.57 -13.33
CA PHE A 88 -10.87 12.60 -12.93
C PHE A 88 -10.96 13.31 -11.57
N LEU A 89 -11.69 14.43 -11.52
CA LEU A 89 -11.96 15.23 -10.32
C LEU A 89 -13.37 14.94 -9.79
#